data_AF-A0A3C0DU45-F1
#
_entry.id   AF-A0A3C0DU45-F1
#
_cell.length_a   1.000
_cell.length_b   1.000
_cell.length_c   1.000
_cell.angle_alpha   90.00
_cell.angle_beta   90.00
_cell.angle_gamma   90.00
#
_symmetry.space_group_name_H-M   'P 1'
#
loop_
_entity.id
_entity.type
_entity.pdbx_description
1 polymer ?
#
loop_
_entity_poly.entity_id
_entity_poly.type
_entity_poly.pdbx_seq_one_letter_code
_entity_poly.pdbx_strand_id
1 'polypeptide(L)'
;MDQIRKVKAAEYRKQVVESHGRFYRLMMTEIETTLGEINTRFPQYDGRGYEVAGFVWFQGWNDMYGGLQDEYAKNMENFIRDIRKGLGVPNLPVAIGIMGQNGFKPAKGNMAIVKKAQASMNDITDFKGNVKAIPTDIYWDKRANEAYPKWRDNLEEWVKIGSDFPYHYLGSTITFTKIGRALAKTMLDLRGGK
;
A
#
# COMPACT_ATOMS: atom_id res chain seq x y z
N MET A 1 16.00 -33.07 -13.34
CA MET A 1 15.10 -31.93 -13.09
C MET A 1 15.40 -30.72 -13.98
N ASP A 2 16.66 -30.28 -14.11
CA ASP A 2 17.00 -29.07 -14.88
C ASP A 2 16.72 -29.14 -16.39
N GLN A 3 16.91 -30.30 -17.01
CA GLN A 3 16.60 -30.51 -18.43
C GLN A 3 15.08 -30.41 -18.71
N ILE A 4 14.25 -30.91 -17.78
CA ILE A 4 12.78 -30.80 -17.85
C ILE A 4 12.35 -29.34 -17.69
N ARG A 5 12.97 -28.59 -16.76
CA ARG A 5 12.71 -27.15 -16.58
C ARG A 5 13.04 -26.34 -17.83
N LYS A 6 14.13 -26.65 -18.53
CA LYS A 6 14.49 -25.98 -19.79
C LYS A 6 13.49 -26.28 -20.91
N VAL A 7 13.11 -27.55 -21.11
CA VAL A 7 12.17 -27.97 -22.16
C VAL A 7 10.78 -27.35 -21.95
N LYS A 8 10.32 -27.27 -20.70
CA LYS A 8 9.00 -26.72 -20.33
C LYS A 8 9.02 -25.25 -19.92
N ALA A 9 10.11 -24.52 -20.20
CA ALA A 9 10.30 -23.16 -19.69
C ALA A 9 9.15 -22.21 -20.09
N ALA A 10 8.65 -22.30 -21.33
CA ALA A 10 7.54 -21.47 -21.79
C ALA A 10 6.22 -21.80 -21.08
N GLU A 11 5.94 -23.10 -20.85
CA GLU A 11 4.76 -23.58 -20.14
C GLU A 11 4.79 -23.13 -18.66
N TYR A 12 5.91 -23.33 -17.98
CA TYR A 12 6.08 -22.86 -16.60
C TYR A 12 6.03 -21.35 -16.49
N ARG A 13 6.62 -20.62 -17.44
CA ARG A 13 6.49 -19.16 -17.49
C ARG A 13 5.04 -18.73 -17.66
N LYS A 14 4.27 -19.40 -18.52
CA LYS A 14 2.83 -19.13 -18.69
C LYS A 14 2.08 -19.37 -17.38
N GLN A 15 2.29 -20.52 -16.73
CA GLN A 15 1.66 -20.82 -15.44
C GLN A 15 2.01 -19.81 -14.35
N VAL A 16 3.29 -19.39 -14.26
CA VAL A 16 3.73 -18.36 -13.33
C VAL A 16 3.06 -17.03 -13.65
N VAL A 17 3.01 -16.61 -14.91
CA VAL A 17 2.36 -15.36 -15.33
C VAL A 17 0.86 -15.39 -15.03
N GLU A 18 0.19 -16.51 -15.27
CA GLU A 18 -1.25 -16.67 -14.99
C GLU A 18 -1.53 -16.65 -13.48
N SER A 19 -0.70 -17.32 -12.68
CA SER A 19 -0.88 -17.43 -11.22
C SER A 19 -0.42 -16.19 -10.44
N HIS A 20 0.66 -15.53 -10.86
CA HIS A 20 1.27 -14.40 -10.15
C HIS A 20 0.93 -13.06 -10.83
N GLY A 21 0.73 -12.02 -10.02
CA GLY A 21 0.39 -10.69 -10.53
C GLY A 21 -1.05 -10.53 -11.01
N ARG A 22 -1.96 -11.47 -10.71
CA ARG A 22 -3.39 -11.35 -11.04
C ARG A 22 -3.97 -10.04 -10.51
N PHE A 23 -3.75 -9.73 -9.24
CA PHE A 23 -4.27 -8.50 -8.63
C PHE A 23 -3.57 -7.24 -9.13
N TYR A 24 -2.28 -7.32 -9.49
CA TYR A 24 -1.61 -6.22 -10.20
C TYR A 24 -2.30 -5.94 -11.54
N ARG A 25 -2.56 -6.96 -12.36
CA ARG A 25 -3.25 -6.78 -13.64
C ARG A 25 -4.67 -6.25 -13.46
N LEU A 26 -5.42 -6.77 -12.49
CA LEU A 26 -6.76 -6.25 -12.17
C LEU A 26 -6.71 -4.77 -11.77
N MET A 27 -5.74 -4.37 -10.94
CA MET A 27 -5.53 -2.96 -10.57
C MET A 27 -5.23 -2.09 -11.80
N MET A 28 -4.33 -2.53 -12.67
CA MET A 28 -3.98 -1.80 -13.89
C MET A 28 -5.17 -1.67 -14.85
N THR A 29 -5.92 -2.77 -15.06
CA THR A 29 -7.13 -2.76 -15.87
C THR A 29 -8.20 -1.82 -15.30
N GLU A 30 -8.40 -1.81 -13.99
CA GLU A 30 -9.35 -0.89 -13.35
C GLU A 30 -8.96 0.58 -13.58
N ILE A 31 -7.68 0.91 -13.45
CA ILE A 31 -7.14 2.26 -13.70
C ILE A 31 -7.36 2.66 -15.17
N GLU A 32 -6.90 1.82 -16.11
CA GLU A 32 -7.02 2.09 -17.55
C GLU A 32 -8.48 2.25 -17.98
N THR A 33 -9.36 1.38 -17.49
CA THR A 33 -10.80 1.40 -17.82
C THR A 33 -11.46 2.65 -17.26
N THR A 34 -11.23 2.96 -15.99
CA THR A 34 -11.82 4.14 -15.33
C THR A 34 -11.41 5.44 -16.01
N LEU A 35 -10.13 5.57 -16.37
CA LEU A 35 -9.59 6.74 -17.03
C LEU A 35 -10.04 6.84 -18.50
N GLY A 36 -10.16 5.73 -19.21
CA GLY A 36 -10.70 5.68 -20.58
C GLY A 36 -12.20 6.02 -20.66
N GLU A 37 -12.94 5.74 -19.59
CA GLU A 37 -14.39 5.96 -19.49
C GLU A 37 -14.77 7.23 -18.72
N ILE A 38 -13.84 8.17 -18.50
CA ILE A 38 -14.06 9.34 -17.61
C ILE A 38 -15.32 10.14 -18.00
N ASN A 39 -15.59 10.32 -19.29
CA ASN A 39 -16.76 11.06 -19.79
C ASN A 39 -18.08 10.30 -19.57
N THR A 40 -18.03 8.97 -19.61
CA THR A 40 -19.21 8.12 -19.36
C THR A 40 -19.53 8.04 -17.88
N ARG A 41 -18.49 7.92 -17.04
CA ARG A 41 -18.60 7.79 -15.57
C ARG A 41 -18.92 9.13 -14.89
N PHE A 42 -18.39 10.21 -15.44
CA PHE A 42 -18.57 11.57 -14.92
C PHE A 42 -19.05 12.50 -16.05
N PRO A 43 -20.32 12.42 -16.48
CA PRO A 43 -20.83 13.21 -17.61
C PRO A 43 -20.74 14.73 -17.43
N GLN A 44 -20.57 15.21 -16.20
CA GLN A 44 -20.38 16.63 -15.88
C GLN A 44 -18.90 17.07 -15.95
N TYR A 45 -17.96 16.13 -16.18
CA TYR A 45 -16.56 16.46 -16.36
C TYR A 45 -16.35 17.18 -17.69
N ASP A 46 -15.63 18.30 -17.66
CA ASP A 46 -15.47 19.20 -18.81
C ASP A 46 -14.43 18.75 -19.85
N GLY A 47 -13.99 17.49 -19.77
CA GLY A 47 -13.13 16.87 -20.78
C GLY A 47 -11.68 17.36 -20.78
N ARG A 48 -11.20 18.04 -19.72
CA ARG A 48 -9.81 18.55 -19.62
C ARG A 48 -8.71 17.48 -19.50
N GLY A 49 -9.03 16.20 -19.68
CA GLY A 49 -8.08 15.09 -19.55
C GLY A 49 -7.83 14.69 -18.10
N TYR A 50 -6.69 14.07 -17.79
CA TYR A 50 -6.30 13.72 -16.42
C TYR A 50 -4.78 13.67 -16.30
N GLU A 51 -4.30 13.73 -15.06
CA GLU A 51 -2.91 13.46 -14.70
C GLU A 51 -2.87 12.34 -13.66
N VAL A 52 -2.06 11.31 -13.88
CA VAL A 52 -1.72 10.34 -12.85
C VAL A 52 -0.67 10.96 -11.93
N ALA A 53 -1.13 11.69 -10.92
CA ALA A 53 -0.31 12.52 -10.05
C ALA A 53 0.59 11.74 -9.08
N GLY A 54 0.26 10.49 -8.79
CA GLY A 54 1.01 9.65 -7.85
C GLY A 54 0.29 8.37 -7.48
N PHE A 55 0.94 7.56 -6.65
CA PHE A 55 0.43 6.29 -6.16
C PHE A 55 0.59 6.20 -4.64
N VAL A 56 -0.47 5.79 -3.94
CA VAL A 56 -0.42 5.55 -2.49
C VAL A 56 -0.48 4.05 -2.25
N TRP A 57 0.51 3.52 -1.53
CA TRP A 57 0.55 2.11 -1.15
C TRP A 57 0.38 1.95 0.36
N PHE A 58 -0.60 1.15 0.77
CA PHE A 58 -0.81 0.80 2.17
C PHE A 58 -1.24 -0.66 2.32
N GLN A 59 -0.25 -1.55 2.37
CA GLN A 59 -0.40 -2.99 2.50
C GLN A 59 0.79 -3.52 3.33
N GLY A 60 0.80 -4.81 3.66
CA GLY A 60 1.99 -5.53 4.13
C GLY A 60 1.66 -6.62 5.15
N TRP A 61 0.47 -6.54 5.75
CA TRP A 61 0.06 -7.43 6.84
C TRP A 61 0.17 -8.92 6.46
N ASN A 62 -0.28 -9.28 5.26
CA ASN A 62 -0.27 -10.67 4.82
C ASN A 62 1.14 -11.21 4.54
N ASP A 63 2.09 -10.34 4.22
CA ASP A 63 3.49 -10.72 3.98
C ASP A 63 4.23 -11.07 5.29
N MET A 64 3.60 -10.88 6.45
CA MET A 64 4.12 -11.39 7.71
C MET A 64 3.97 -12.91 7.86
N TYR A 65 3.25 -13.57 6.96
CA TYR A 65 2.93 -15.00 7.04
C TYR A 65 3.53 -15.76 5.87
N GLY A 66 3.66 -17.09 6.02
CA GLY A 66 4.08 -17.97 4.92
C GLY A 66 5.53 -17.79 4.44
N GLY A 67 6.39 -17.09 5.20
CA GLY A 67 7.79 -16.85 4.82
C GLY A 67 7.98 -15.76 3.77
N LEU A 68 6.96 -14.93 3.52
CA LEU A 68 6.97 -13.90 2.48
C LEU A 68 7.77 -12.65 2.86
N GLN A 69 7.98 -12.41 4.16
CA GLN A 69 8.55 -11.17 4.68
C GLN A 69 9.97 -10.88 4.16
N ASP A 70 10.75 -11.93 3.85
CA ASP A 70 12.14 -11.81 3.43
C ASP A 70 12.25 -11.25 2.00
N GLU A 71 11.25 -11.49 1.16
CA GLU A 71 11.19 -11.03 -0.24
C GLU A 71 10.49 -9.67 -0.39
N TYR A 72 9.87 -9.14 0.68
CA TYR A 72 9.02 -7.96 0.61
C TYR A 72 9.74 -6.74 0.01
N ALA A 73 10.98 -6.48 0.43
CA ALA A 73 11.74 -5.33 -0.04
C ALA A 73 11.94 -5.38 -1.56
N LYS A 74 12.36 -6.54 -2.08
CA LYS A 74 12.63 -6.70 -3.51
C LYS A 74 11.34 -6.68 -4.32
N ASN A 75 10.29 -7.33 -3.82
CA ASN A 75 8.98 -7.32 -4.46
C ASN A 75 8.39 -5.92 -4.55
N MET A 76 8.53 -5.12 -3.48
CA MET A 76 8.07 -3.73 -3.45
C MET A 76 8.85 -2.85 -4.42
N GLU A 77 10.17 -3.04 -4.50
CA GLU A 77 11.04 -2.35 -5.45
C GLU A 77 10.63 -2.62 -6.91
N ASN A 78 10.35 -3.89 -7.22
CA ASN A 78 9.88 -4.31 -8.55
C ASN A 78 8.47 -3.74 -8.83
N PHE A 79 7.56 -3.83 -7.86
CA PHE A 79 6.20 -3.30 -7.98
C PHE A 79 6.19 -1.81 -8.32
N ILE A 80 7.01 -1.00 -7.66
CA ILE A 80 7.11 0.45 -7.95
C ILE A 80 7.60 0.70 -9.39
N ARG A 81 8.55 -0.09 -9.89
CA ARG A 81 9.00 0.02 -11.29
C ARG A 81 7.94 -0.45 -12.27
N ASP A 82 7.22 -1.52 -11.94
CA ASP A 82 6.16 -2.07 -12.77
C ASP A 82 4.99 -1.09 -12.90
N ILE A 83 4.52 -0.45 -11.82
CA ILE A 83 3.45 0.56 -11.92
C ILE A 83 3.89 1.77 -12.75
N ARG A 84 5.14 2.23 -12.62
CA ARG A 84 5.68 3.34 -13.43
C ARG A 84 5.67 3.00 -14.91
N LYS A 85 6.11 1.79 -15.23
CA LYS A 85 6.10 1.27 -16.61
C LYS A 85 4.68 1.10 -17.13
N GLY A 86 3.79 0.49 -16.34
CA GLY A 86 2.41 0.20 -16.72
C GLY A 86 1.60 1.48 -16.95
N LEU A 87 1.80 2.51 -16.14
CA LEU A 87 1.12 3.79 -16.26
C LEU A 87 1.81 4.75 -17.24
N GLY A 88 2.99 4.41 -17.75
CA GLY A 88 3.77 5.28 -18.62
C GLY A 88 4.29 6.55 -17.93
N VAL A 89 4.48 6.52 -16.60
CA VAL A 89 4.94 7.65 -15.78
C VAL A 89 6.27 7.29 -15.10
N PRO A 90 7.44 7.48 -15.76
CA PRO A 90 8.74 6.99 -15.26
C PRO A 90 9.14 7.48 -13.87
N ASN A 91 8.68 8.68 -13.48
CA ASN A 91 9.00 9.30 -12.19
C ASN A 91 7.77 9.43 -11.29
N LEU A 92 6.78 8.52 -11.44
CA LEU A 92 5.55 8.55 -10.64
C LEU A 92 5.88 8.68 -9.14
N PRO A 93 5.37 9.71 -8.46
CA PRO A 93 5.46 9.84 -7.02
C PRO A 93 4.79 8.65 -6.30
N VAL A 94 5.46 8.03 -5.34
CA VAL A 94 4.90 6.93 -4.54
C VAL A 94 5.00 7.23 -3.04
N ALA A 95 3.85 7.35 -2.38
CA ALA A 95 3.78 7.46 -0.93
C ALA A 95 3.42 6.10 -0.31
N ILE A 96 4.21 5.64 0.65
CA ILE A 96 4.08 4.33 1.28
C ILE A 96 3.74 4.52 2.75
N GLY A 97 2.64 3.93 3.20
CA GLY A 97 2.35 3.78 4.61
C GLY A 97 3.10 2.58 5.17
N ILE A 98 4.14 2.81 5.98
CA ILE A 98 4.79 1.73 6.73
C ILE A 98 3.75 1.18 7.71
N MET A 99 3.53 -0.13 7.68
CA MET A 99 2.53 -0.81 8.47
C MET A 99 2.64 -0.43 9.96
N GLY A 100 1.51 -0.15 10.61
CA GLY A 100 1.44 0.43 11.94
C GLY A 100 0.51 -0.34 12.87
N GLN A 101 0.11 -1.55 12.55
CA GLN A 101 -0.83 -2.36 13.34
C GLN A 101 -0.28 -2.76 14.72
N ASN A 102 1.02 -2.59 14.98
CA ASN A 102 1.59 -2.67 16.33
C ASN A 102 1.10 -1.56 17.28
N GLY A 103 0.47 -0.51 16.75
CA GLY A 103 0.09 0.67 17.52
C GLY A 103 1.28 1.25 18.28
N PHE A 104 1.03 1.67 19.52
CA PHE A 104 2.08 2.25 20.39
C PHE A 104 3.09 1.24 20.93
N LYS A 105 3.00 -0.04 20.56
CA LYS A 105 3.93 -1.09 20.99
C LYS A 105 5.07 -1.23 19.98
N PRO A 106 6.26 -1.70 20.38
CA PRO A 106 7.30 -2.03 19.43
C PRO A 106 6.85 -3.17 18.50
N ALA A 107 7.13 -3.05 17.20
CA ALA A 107 6.95 -4.14 16.25
C ALA A 107 7.93 -5.28 16.55
N LYS A 108 7.48 -6.53 16.37
CA LYS A 108 8.27 -7.74 16.66
C LYS A 108 8.11 -8.76 15.53
N GLY A 109 9.06 -9.70 15.45
CA GLY A 109 9.02 -10.80 14.48
C GLY A 109 8.88 -10.30 13.04
N ASN A 110 8.06 -11.00 12.25
CA ASN A 110 7.89 -10.71 10.82
C ASN A 110 7.36 -9.30 10.55
N MET A 111 6.58 -8.72 11.47
CA MET A 111 6.15 -7.32 11.35
C MET A 111 7.33 -6.36 11.31
N ALA A 112 8.34 -6.56 12.17
CA ALA A 112 9.53 -5.71 12.18
C ALA A 112 10.33 -5.85 10.88
N ILE A 113 10.37 -7.05 10.30
CA ILE A 113 11.03 -7.33 9.01
C ILE A 113 10.31 -6.58 7.89
N VAL A 114 8.99 -6.71 7.77
CA VAL A 114 8.23 -6.01 6.71
C VAL A 114 8.29 -4.49 6.89
N LYS A 115 8.18 -3.97 8.13
CA LYS A 115 8.35 -2.52 8.38
C LYS A 115 9.73 -2.02 7.93
N LYS A 116 10.80 -2.78 8.19
CA LYS A 116 12.15 -2.45 7.74
C LYS A 116 12.24 -2.46 6.21
N ALA A 117 11.64 -3.44 5.55
CA ALA A 117 11.57 -3.52 4.10
C ALA A 117 10.80 -2.35 3.46
N GLN A 118 9.71 -1.89 4.08
CA GLN A 118 8.98 -0.70 3.64
C GLN A 118 9.82 0.57 3.84
N ALA A 119 10.47 0.70 5.00
CA ALA A 119 11.33 1.84 5.30
C ALA A 119 12.52 1.95 4.33
N SER A 120 13.10 0.82 3.92
CA SER A 120 14.26 0.81 3.02
C SER A 120 13.97 1.37 1.62
N MET A 121 12.70 1.51 1.22
CA MET A 121 12.34 2.18 -0.04
C MET A 121 12.79 3.65 -0.07
N ASN A 122 13.02 4.26 1.11
CA ASN A 122 13.56 5.61 1.21
C ASN A 122 15.05 5.71 0.83
N ASP A 123 15.78 4.59 0.84
CA ASP A 123 17.24 4.55 0.70
C ASP A 123 17.67 4.06 -0.70
N ILE A 124 16.72 3.75 -1.57
CA ILE A 124 17.00 3.28 -2.93
C ILE A 124 17.34 4.48 -3.83
N THR A 125 18.50 4.43 -4.47
CA THR A 125 19.03 5.53 -5.30
C THR A 125 18.02 6.00 -6.36
N ASP A 126 17.41 5.06 -7.10
CA ASP A 126 16.43 5.35 -8.16
C ASP A 126 15.13 6.01 -7.65
N PHE A 127 14.89 5.95 -6.34
CA PHE A 127 13.67 6.39 -5.68
C PHE A 127 13.83 7.75 -4.97
N LYS A 128 15.05 8.27 -4.94
CA LYS A 128 15.36 9.54 -4.29
C LYS A 128 14.54 10.68 -4.90
N GLY A 129 13.72 11.30 -4.07
CA GLY A 129 12.91 12.47 -4.44
C GLY A 129 11.52 12.15 -5.03
N ASN A 130 11.21 10.89 -5.34
CA ASN A 130 9.91 10.51 -5.90
C ASN A 130 9.28 9.27 -5.23
N VAL A 131 9.89 8.71 -4.19
CA VAL A 131 9.25 7.72 -3.30
C VAL A 131 9.49 8.13 -1.85
N LYS A 132 8.49 7.96 -1.00
CA LYS A 132 8.63 8.17 0.45
C LYS A 132 7.77 7.19 1.25
N ALA A 133 8.42 6.43 2.12
CA ALA A 133 7.78 5.61 3.14
C ALA A 133 7.75 6.33 4.49
N ILE A 134 6.57 6.40 5.10
CA ILE A 134 6.33 7.10 6.37
C ILE A 134 5.73 6.15 7.43
N PRO A 135 6.11 6.28 8.70
CA PRO A 135 5.49 5.52 9.79
C PRO A 135 4.00 5.86 9.93
N THR A 136 3.16 4.86 10.16
CA THR A 136 1.71 5.05 10.38
C THR A 136 1.25 4.73 11.81
N ASP A 137 2.07 4.03 12.60
CA ASP A 137 1.79 3.71 14.01
C ASP A 137 1.64 4.95 14.90
N ILE A 138 2.39 6.02 14.60
CA ILE A 138 2.29 7.32 15.27
C ILE A 138 0.91 8.00 15.17
N TYR A 139 0.06 7.53 14.25
CA TYR A 139 -1.26 8.13 14.00
C TYR A 139 -2.42 7.41 14.69
N TRP A 140 -2.12 6.37 15.49
CA TRP A 140 -3.16 5.65 16.24
C TRP A 140 -4.00 6.58 17.12
N ASP A 141 -5.29 6.33 17.13
CA ASP A 141 -6.22 6.95 18.07
C ASP A 141 -5.99 6.40 19.48
N LYS A 142 -5.46 7.26 20.34
CA LYS A 142 -5.19 6.95 21.74
C LYS A 142 -6.47 6.57 22.50
N ARG A 143 -7.59 7.25 22.25
CA ARG A 143 -8.87 6.98 22.93
C ARG A 143 -9.41 5.59 22.56
N ALA A 144 -9.42 5.28 21.26
CA ALA A 144 -9.81 3.95 20.78
C ALA A 144 -8.87 2.85 21.34
N ASN A 145 -7.56 3.10 21.35
CA ASN A 145 -6.58 2.15 21.88
C ASN A 145 -6.76 1.87 23.38
N GLU A 146 -7.06 2.90 24.18
CA GLU A 146 -7.31 2.76 25.62
C GLU A 146 -8.64 2.07 25.92
N ALA A 147 -9.67 2.30 25.10
CA ALA A 147 -10.98 1.67 25.25
C ALA A 147 -10.99 0.19 24.81
N TYR A 148 -10.19 -0.18 23.79
CA TYR A 148 -10.22 -1.49 23.16
C TYR A 148 -10.12 -2.68 24.14
N PRO A 149 -9.24 -2.72 25.16
CA PRO A 149 -9.17 -3.88 26.07
C PRO A 149 -10.49 -4.26 26.75
N LYS A 150 -11.42 -3.30 26.89
CA LYS A 150 -12.72 -3.47 27.55
C LYS A 150 -13.89 -3.00 26.68
N TRP A 151 -13.72 -2.94 25.36
CA TRP A 151 -14.71 -2.33 24.47
C TRP A 151 -16.11 -2.98 24.55
N ARG A 152 -16.17 -4.27 24.89
CA ARG A 152 -17.43 -5.01 25.06
C ARG A 152 -18.21 -4.56 26.29
N ASP A 153 -17.53 -4.05 27.32
CA ASP A 153 -18.15 -3.56 28.55
C ASP A 153 -18.84 -2.20 28.31
N ASN A 154 -18.46 -1.49 27.25
CA ASN A 154 -19.04 -0.20 26.87
C ASN A 154 -19.16 -0.09 25.34
N LEU A 155 -20.06 -0.88 24.77
CA LEU A 155 -20.29 -0.91 23.33
C LEU A 155 -20.76 0.45 22.79
N GLU A 156 -21.57 1.19 23.57
CA GLU A 156 -22.08 2.51 23.18
C GLU A 156 -20.96 3.52 22.96
N GLU A 157 -19.91 3.47 23.76
CA GLU A 157 -18.72 4.27 23.56
C GLU A 157 -17.86 3.73 22.41
N TRP A 158 -17.71 2.41 22.30
CA TRP A 158 -16.89 1.79 21.26
C TRP A 158 -17.33 2.20 19.85
N VAL A 159 -18.64 2.15 19.55
CA VAL A 159 -19.16 2.51 18.22
C VAL A 159 -18.90 3.96 17.81
N LYS A 160 -18.51 4.84 18.76
CA LYS A 160 -18.14 6.24 18.50
C LYS A 160 -16.68 6.41 18.09
N ILE A 161 -15.80 5.45 18.42
CA ILE A 161 -14.34 5.60 18.33
C ILE A 161 -13.64 4.46 17.60
N GLY A 162 -14.29 3.31 17.43
CA GLY A 162 -13.76 2.14 16.78
C GLY A 162 -14.86 1.26 16.20
N SER A 163 -14.45 0.33 15.35
CA SER A 163 -15.36 -0.61 14.69
C SER A 163 -14.74 -1.98 14.45
N ASP A 164 -13.47 -2.18 14.83
CA ASP A 164 -12.73 -3.39 14.48
C ASP A 164 -11.54 -3.65 15.43
N PHE A 165 -10.80 -4.72 15.17
CA PHE A 165 -9.64 -5.16 15.93
C PHE A 165 -8.36 -4.40 15.53
N PRO A 166 -7.28 -4.50 16.34
CA PRO A 166 -5.98 -3.86 16.09
C PRO A 166 -5.39 -4.09 14.70
N TYR A 167 -5.61 -5.25 14.08
CA TYR A 167 -5.10 -5.54 12.73
C TYR A 167 -5.75 -4.67 11.64
N HIS A 168 -6.92 -4.07 11.92
CA HIS A 168 -7.58 -3.06 11.11
C HIS A 168 -7.53 -1.66 11.77
N TYR A 169 -6.48 -1.36 12.54
CA TYR A 169 -6.30 -0.04 13.18
C TYR A 169 -7.50 0.35 14.05
N LEU A 170 -8.09 -0.64 14.73
CA LEU A 170 -9.26 -0.50 15.61
C LEU A 170 -10.55 -0.10 14.87
N GLY A 171 -10.53 -0.05 13.53
CA GLY A 171 -11.60 0.59 12.76
C GLY A 171 -11.73 2.09 13.05
N SER A 172 -10.71 2.72 13.64
CA SER A 172 -10.80 4.11 14.08
C SER A 172 -10.70 5.07 12.89
N THR A 173 -11.77 5.83 12.67
CA THR A 173 -11.82 6.90 11.67
C THR A 173 -10.74 7.95 11.90
N ILE A 174 -10.38 8.23 13.17
CA ILE A 174 -9.31 9.18 13.52
C ILE A 174 -7.96 8.66 13.02
N THR A 175 -7.66 7.39 13.27
CA THR A 175 -6.42 6.76 12.79
C THR A 175 -6.32 6.84 11.27
N PHE A 176 -7.36 6.39 10.54
CA PHE A 176 -7.35 6.42 9.08
C PHE A 176 -7.31 7.83 8.50
N THR A 177 -8.01 8.80 9.10
CA THR A 177 -7.98 10.20 8.66
C THR A 177 -6.58 10.80 8.81
N LYS A 178 -5.90 10.53 9.93
CA LYS A 178 -4.54 11.01 10.17
C LYS A 178 -3.53 10.36 9.22
N ILE A 179 -3.62 9.05 9.00
CA ILE A 179 -2.79 8.32 8.02
C ILE A 179 -3.01 8.88 6.61
N GLY A 180 -4.28 9.02 6.18
CA GLY A 180 -4.62 9.56 4.86
C GLY A 180 -4.10 10.97 4.67
N ARG A 181 -4.24 11.85 5.68
CA ARG A 181 -3.67 13.20 5.65
C ARG A 181 -2.15 13.19 5.54
N ALA A 182 -1.46 12.32 6.27
CA ALA A 182 -0.02 12.22 6.22
C ALA A 182 0.49 11.72 4.86
N LEU A 183 -0.19 10.73 4.27
CA LEU A 183 0.11 10.23 2.93
C LEU A 183 -0.18 11.29 1.86
N ALA A 184 -1.27 12.04 1.98
CA ALA A 184 -1.59 13.15 1.09
C ALA A 184 -0.53 14.28 1.17
N LYS A 185 -0.13 14.69 2.38
CA LYS A 185 0.96 15.66 2.56
C LYS A 185 2.26 15.15 1.95
N THR A 186 2.60 13.88 2.19
CA THR A 186 3.78 13.24 1.60
C THR A 186 3.72 13.26 0.08
N MET A 187 2.56 13.00 -0.51
CA MET A 187 2.36 13.07 -1.95
C MET A 187 2.58 14.48 -2.50
N LEU A 188 2.03 15.51 -1.84
CA LEU A 188 2.26 16.90 -2.20
C LEU A 188 3.75 17.26 -2.14
N ASP A 189 4.45 16.84 -1.09
CA ASP A 189 5.90 17.07 -0.94
C ASP A 189 6.68 16.41 -2.10
N LEU A 190 6.35 15.17 -2.47
CA LEU A 190 6.98 14.45 -3.60
C LEU A 190 6.67 15.08 -4.96
N ARG A 191 5.54 15.78 -5.11
CA ARG A 191 5.18 16.54 -6.32
C ARG A 191 5.82 17.93 -6.37
N GLY A 192 6.63 18.30 -5.37
CA GLY A 192 7.22 19.62 -5.26
C GLY A 192 6.24 20.70 -4.82
N GLY A 193 5.21 20.35 -4.05
CA GLY A 193 4.22 21.27 -3.49
C GLY A 193 3.18 21.80 -4.47
N LYS A 194 3.08 21.19 -5.67
CA LYS A 194 2.09 21.51 -6.70
C LYS A 194 0.80 20.71 -6.55
#